data_AF-A0A6P0SMI9-F1
#
_entry.id   AF-A0A6P0SMI9-F1
#
_cell.length_a   1.000
_cell.length_b   1.000
_cell.length_c   1.000
_cell.angle_alpha   90.00
_cell.angle_beta   90.00
_cell.angle_gamma   90.00
#
_symmetry.space_group_name_H-M   'P 1'
#
loop_
_entity.id
_entity.type
_entity.pdbx_description
1 polymer ?
#
loop_
_entity_poly.entity_id
_entity_poly.type
_entity_poly.pdbx_seq_one_letter_code
_entity_poly.pdbx_strand_id
1 'polypeptide(L)'
;MLTEQDIDQCLKMLDGIYTLSEPERLERIEKFVKSTLSITPDIYSPKNLKYLFSYPDPIGVFADFVSNYINSNIHTEECSPIFTRCEVEMVETLLPLVGYPEG
;
A
#
# COMPACT_ATOMS: atom_id res chain seq x y z
N MET A 1 15.94 5.91 16.28
CA MET A 1 15.67 4.52 15.84
C MET A 1 14.26 4.23 16.33
N LEU A 2 13.37 3.72 15.46
CA LEU A 2 12.03 3.32 15.90
C LEU A 2 12.17 2.23 16.97
N THR A 3 11.46 2.32 18.07
CA THR A 3 11.47 1.27 19.09
C THR A 3 10.24 0.37 18.94
N GLU A 4 10.34 -0.90 19.33
CA GLU A 4 9.17 -1.80 19.39
C GLU A 4 8.05 -1.22 20.27
N GLN A 5 8.41 -0.43 21.29
CA GLN A 5 7.47 0.26 22.16
C GLN A 5 6.61 1.29 21.42
N ASP A 6 7.17 1.99 20.42
CA ASP A 6 6.45 2.98 19.61
C ASP A 6 5.39 2.31 18.72
N ILE A 7 5.73 1.13 18.16
CA ILE A 7 4.82 0.32 17.34
C ILE A 7 3.68 -0.21 18.22
N ASP A 8 4.01 -0.83 19.35
CA ASP A 8 3.02 -1.38 20.29
C ASP A 8 2.05 -0.30 20.77
N GLN A 9 2.54 0.92 21.01
CA GLN A 9 1.69 2.02 21.41
C GLN A 9 0.68 2.42 20.33
N CYS A 10 1.08 2.40 19.05
CA CYS A 10 0.16 2.66 17.94
C CYS A 10 -0.87 1.54 17.81
N LEU A 11 -0.46 0.27 17.89
CA LEU A 11 -1.36 -0.88 17.76
C LEU A 11 -2.43 -0.91 18.87
N LYS A 12 -2.06 -0.57 20.12
CA LYS A 12 -3.00 -0.43 21.24
C LYS A 12 -4.10 0.62 21.01
N MET A 13 -3.94 1.51 20.03
CA MET A 13 -5.02 2.44 19.67
C MET A 13 -6.16 1.74 18.93
N LEU A 14 -5.91 0.60 18.30
CA LEU A 14 -6.93 -0.19 17.59
C LEU A 14 -7.63 -1.22 18.50
N ASP A 15 -7.11 -1.48 19.70
CA ASP A 15 -7.69 -2.43 20.64
C ASP A 15 -9.12 -2.03 21.03
N GLY A 16 -10.07 -2.94 20.81
CA GLY A 16 -11.48 -2.72 21.13
C GLY A 16 -12.16 -1.62 20.30
N ILE A 17 -11.56 -1.18 19.19
CA ILE A 17 -12.06 -0.03 18.42
C ILE A 17 -13.50 -0.19 17.91
N TYR A 18 -13.93 -1.43 17.67
CA TYR A 18 -15.29 -1.75 17.21
C TYR A 18 -16.35 -1.70 18.31
N THR A 19 -15.96 -1.62 19.59
CA THR A 19 -16.91 -1.48 20.71
C THR A 19 -17.24 -0.03 21.05
N LEU A 20 -16.54 0.94 20.43
CA LEU A 20 -16.72 2.37 20.67
C LEU A 20 -17.91 2.93 19.88
N SER A 21 -18.42 4.09 20.32
CA SER A 21 -19.37 4.86 19.52
C SER A 21 -18.72 5.37 18.23
N GLU A 22 -19.52 5.68 17.21
CA GLU A 22 -18.98 6.14 15.92
C GLU A 22 -18.08 7.39 16.04
N PRO A 23 -18.44 8.45 16.79
CA PRO A 23 -17.57 9.61 16.95
C PRO A 23 -16.23 9.28 17.61
N GLU A 24 -16.24 8.50 18.70
CA GLU A 24 -15.03 8.09 19.42
C GLU A 24 -14.13 7.18 18.57
N ARG A 25 -14.76 6.31 17.77
CA ARG A 25 -14.06 5.44 16.83
C ARG A 25 -13.31 6.24 15.78
N LEU A 26 -13.96 7.25 15.17
CA LEU A 26 -13.34 8.10 14.16
C LEU A 26 -12.16 8.90 14.73
N GLU A 27 -12.32 9.50 15.91
CA GLU A 27 -11.23 10.21 16.60
C GLU A 27 -10.03 9.28 16.84
N ARG A 28 -10.30 8.04 17.25
CA ARG A 28 -9.25 7.05 17.52
C ARG A 28 -8.53 6.58 16.25
N ILE A 29 -9.26 6.38 15.15
CA ILE A 29 -8.69 6.09 13.82
C ILE A 29 -7.79 7.25 13.38
N GLU A 30 -8.26 8.50 13.50
CA GLU A 30 -7.48 9.67 13.11
C GLU A 30 -6.16 9.76 13.90
N LYS A 31 -6.23 9.53 15.22
CA LYS A 31 -5.04 9.49 16.09
C LYS A 31 -4.09 8.38 15.66
N PHE A 32 -4.60 7.18 15.40
CA PHE A 32 -3.81 6.06 14.91
C PHE A 32 -3.08 6.39 13.60
N VAL A 33 -3.78 6.97 12.62
CA VAL A 33 -3.19 7.36 11.33
C VAL A 33 -2.08 8.39 11.52
N LYS A 34 -2.33 9.46 12.31
CA LYS A 34 -1.33 10.50 12.57
C LYS A 34 -0.10 9.95 13.29
N SER A 35 -0.29 9.10 14.30
CA SER A 35 0.82 8.47 15.03
C SER A 35 1.62 7.55 14.12
N THR A 36 0.95 6.73 13.31
CA THR A 36 1.61 5.85 12.33
C THR A 36 2.46 6.64 11.33
N LEU A 37 1.92 7.74 10.79
CA LEU A 37 2.66 8.62 9.88
C LEU A 37 3.88 9.26 10.54
N SER A 38 3.77 9.70 11.81
CA SER A 38 4.87 10.37 12.51
C SER A 38 6.08 9.48 12.77
N ILE A 39 5.87 8.17 12.88
CA ILE A 39 6.93 7.21 13.14
C ILE A 39 7.42 6.55 11.84
N THR A 40 6.62 6.56 10.78
CA THR A 40 6.99 5.98 9.47
C THR A 40 8.16 6.77 8.85
N PRO A 41 9.26 6.11 8.44
CA PRO A 41 10.37 6.79 7.77
C PRO A 41 9.94 7.48 6.47
N ASP A 42 10.43 8.70 6.26
CA ASP A 42 10.18 9.45 5.03
C ASP A 42 10.92 8.83 3.84
N ILE A 43 10.18 8.07 3.02
CA ILE A 43 10.65 7.48 1.76
C ILE A 43 10.58 8.44 0.56
N TYR A 44 9.96 9.62 0.72
CA TYR A 44 9.92 10.67 -0.30
C TYR A 44 11.18 11.54 -0.27
N SER A 45 11.96 11.50 0.81
CA SER A 45 13.22 12.22 0.89
C SER A 45 14.22 11.69 -0.15
N PRO A 46 14.78 12.54 -1.04
CA PRO A 46 15.86 12.14 -1.95
C PRO A 46 17.14 11.68 -1.23
N LYS A 47 17.23 11.95 0.08
CA LYS A 47 18.37 11.56 0.93
C LYS A 47 18.17 10.18 1.58
N ASN A 48 17.02 9.54 1.39
CA ASN A 48 16.76 8.22 1.94
C ASN A 48 17.36 7.13 1.05
N LEU A 49 18.62 6.79 1.29
CA LEU A 49 19.40 5.80 0.53
C LEU A 49 19.50 4.44 1.25
N LYS A 50 18.58 4.15 2.17
CA LYS A 50 18.64 2.94 3.01
C LYS A 50 18.16 1.68 2.30
N TYR A 51 17.41 1.83 1.20
CA TYR A 51 16.75 0.74 0.49
C TYR A 51 17.06 0.81 -1.02
N LEU A 52 16.77 -0.27 -1.73
CA LEU A 52 16.87 -0.34 -3.20
C LEU A 52 15.74 0.41 -3.91
N PHE A 53 14.77 0.96 -3.16
CA PHE A 53 13.69 1.79 -3.64
C PHE A 53 13.65 3.09 -2.84
N SER A 54 13.27 4.18 -3.51
CA SER A 54 13.11 5.50 -2.91
C SER A 54 12.19 6.32 -3.79
N TYR A 55 11.56 7.35 -3.22
CA TYR A 55 10.73 8.30 -3.95
C TYR A 55 9.57 7.61 -4.69
N PRO A 56 8.48 7.28 -3.98
CA PRO A 56 7.30 6.65 -4.57
C PRO A 56 6.80 7.44 -5.79
N ASP A 57 6.57 6.74 -6.89
CA ASP A 57 6.01 7.33 -8.10
C ASP A 57 4.54 7.76 -7.87
N PRO A 58 4.16 9.02 -8.17
CA PRO A 58 2.79 9.49 -7.97
C PRO A 58 1.72 8.68 -8.71
N ILE A 59 2.03 8.13 -9.89
CA ILE A 59 1.09 7.27 -10.63
C ILE A 59 0.94 5.93 -9.91
N GLY A 60 2.04 5.34 -9.45
CA GLY A 60 2.03 4.14 -8.60
C GLY A 60 1.17 4.32 -7.33
N VAL A 61 1.34 5.42 -6.59
CA VAL A 61 0.53 5.71 -5.39
C VAL A 61 -0.97 5.81 -5.71
N PHE A 62 -1.31 6.45 -6.83
CA PHE A 62 -2.69 6.54 -7.28
C PHE A 62 -3.26 5.16 -7.69
N ALA A 63 -2.48 4.37 -8.43
CA ALA A 63 -2.87 3.02 -8.81
C ALA A 63 -3.10 2.11 -7.59
N ASP A 64 -2.25 2.21 -6.56
CA ASP A 64 -2.43 1.51 -5.29
C ASP A 64 -3.72 1.93 -4.58
N PHE A 65 -4.02 3.23 -4.55
CA PHE A 65 -5.28 3.73 -3.97
C PHE A 65 -6.50 3.17 -4.71
N VAL A 66 -6.50 3.23 -6.05
CA VAL A 66 -7.60 2.71 -6.87
C VAL A 66 -7.76 1.20 -6.68
N SER A 67 -6.66 0.46 -6.67
CA SER A 67 -6.67 -1.00 -6.49
C SER A 67 -7.23 -1.40 -5.13
N ASN A 68 -6.82 -0.71 -4.05
CA ASN A 68 -7.36 -0.92 -2.71
C ASN A 68 -8.82 -0.50 -2.58
N TYR A 69 -9.25 0.56 -3.28
CA TYR A 69 -10.66 0.99 -3.28
C TYR A 69 -11.57 -0.04 -3.97
N ILE A 70 -11.13 -0.58 -5.11
CA ILE A 70 -11.88 -1.61 -5.85
C ILE A 70 -11.87 -2.94 -5.09
N ASN A 71 -10.76 -3.27 -4.41
CA ASN A 71 -10.61 -4.43 -3.55
C ASN A 71 -11.04 -5.76 -4.22
N SER A 72 -10.66 -5.93 -5.49
CA SER A 72 -10.95 -7.15 -6.26
C SER A 72 -9.77 -8.12 -6.24
N ASN A 73 -10.05 -9.40 -6.51
CA ASN A 73 -9.06 -10.48 -6.53
C ASN A 73 -8.76 -10.93 -7.97
N ILE A 74 -7.47 -10.98 -8.31
CA ILE A 74 -6.93 -11.27 -9.66
C ILE A 74 -6.90 -12.77 -10.02
N HIS A 75 -7.22 -13.66 -9.08
CA HIS A 75 -7.16 -15.11 -9.31
C HIS A 75 -8.00 -15.66 -10.48
N THR A 76 -9.03 -14.93 -10.94
CA THR A 76 -9.84 -15.31 -12.11
C THR A 76 -10.32 -14.08 -12.88
N GLU A 77 -10.37 -14.18 -14.22
CA GLU A 77 -10.85 -13.09 -15.09
C GLU A 77 -12.27 -12.63 -14.76
N GLU A 78 -13.14 -13.54 -14.27
CA GLU A 78 -14.51 -13.22 -13.88
C GLU A 78 -14.60 -12.22 -12.71
N CYS A 79 -13.64 -12.27 -11.77
CA CYS A 79 -13.61 -11.38 -10.62
C CYS A 79 -12.97 -10.02 -10.92
N SER A 80 -12.03 -9.98 -11.86
CA SER A 80 -11.24 -8.78 -12.15
C SER A 80 -10.78 -8.75 -13.62
N PRO A 81 -11.70 -8.59 -14.58
CA PRO A 81 -11.38 -8.73 -16.00
C PRO A 81 -10.34 -7.71 -16.45
N ILE A 82 -10.46 -6.46 -15.99
CA ILE A 82 -9.52 -5.39 -16.35
C ILE A 82 -8.13 -5.64 -15.76
N PHE A 83 -8.03 -5.95 -14.46
CA PHE A 83 -6.72 -6.18 -13.82
C PHE A 83 -6.01 -7.42 -14.37
N THR A 84 -6.75 -8.48 -14.68
CA THR A 84 -6.21 -9.68 -15.34
C THR A 84 -5.60 -9.32 -16.69
N ARG A 85 -6.29 -8.51 -17.49
CA ARG A 85 -5.77 -8.07 -18.81
C ARG A 85 -4.56 -7.14 -18.69
N CYS A 86 -4.55 -6.25 -17.70
CA CYS A 86 -3.38 -5.41 -17.41
C CYS A 86 -2.14 -6.25 -17.07
N GLU A 87 -2.31 -7.34 -16.31
CA GLU A 87 -1.22 -8.27 -15.99
C GLU A 87 -0.70 -8.99 -17.23
N VAL A 88 -1.59 -9.48 -18.09
CA VAL A 88 -1.21 -10.09 -19.38
C VAL A 88 -0.38 -9.13 -20.23
N GLU A 89 -0.88 -7.91 -20.44
CA GLU A 89 -0.19 -6.88 -21.23
C GLU A 89 1.19 -6.54 -20.64
N MET A 90 1.27 -6.42 -19.31
CA MET A 90 2.53 -6.15 -18.62
C MET A 90 3.54 -7.29 -18.85
N VAL A 91 3.11 -8.54 -18.72
CA VAL A 91 3.97 -9.71 -18.97
C VAL A 91 4.43 -9.73 -20.43
N GLU A 92 3.50 -9.58 -21.38
CA GLU A 92 3.81 -9.54 -22.82
C GLU A 92 4.81 -8.42 -23.15
N THR A 93 4.71 -7.26 -22.49
CA THR A 93 5.66 -6.15 -22.64
C THR A 93 7.04 -6.47 -22.04
N LEU A 94 7.10 -7.23 -20.95
CA LEU A 94 8.36 -7.55 -20.26
C LEU A 94 9.12 -8.71 -20.95
N LEU A 95 8.43 -9.64 -21.60
CA LEU A 95 9.03 -10.83 -22.22
C LEU A 95 10.16 -10.50 -23.22
N PRO A 96 10.01 -9.54 -24.16
CA PRO A 96 11.09 -9.15 -25.07
C PRO A 96 12.31 -8.57 -24.35
N LEU A 97 12.11 -7.84 -23.24
CA LEU A 97 13.21 -7.27 -22.45
C LEU A 97 14.08 -8.35 -21.79
N VAL A 98 13.50 -9.52 -21.53
CA VAL A 98 14.20 -10.70 -20.98
C VAL A 98 14.82 -11.57 -22.10
N GLY A 99 14.50 -11.27 -23.37
CA GLY A 99 15.03 -11.99 -24.54
C GLY A 99 14.17 -13.17 -25.00
N TYR A 100 12.92 -13.27 -24.54
CA TYR A 100 11.96 -14.19 -25.14
C TYR A 100 11.54 -13.66 -26.52
N PRO A 101 11.35 -14.56 -27.51
CA PRO A 101 10.85 -14.14 -28.81
C PRO A 101 9.45 -13.55 -28.67
N GLU A 102 9.16 -12.51 -29.45
CA GLU A 102 7.79 -12.08 -29.67
C GLU A 102 7.00 -13.28 -30.24
N GLY A 103 5.89 -13.62 -29.58
CA GLY A 103 5.01 -14.72 -29.99
C GLY A 103 4.23 -14.37 -31.25
#